data_AF-A0A1I2WE47-F1
#
_entry.id   AF-A0A1I2WE47-F1
#
_cell.length_a   1.000
_cell.length_b   1.000
_cell.length_c   1.000
_cell.angle_alpha   90.00
_cell.angle_beta   90.00
_cell.angle_gamma   90.00
#
_symmetry.space_group_name_H-M   'P 1'
#
loop_
_entity.id
_entity.type
_entity.pdbx_description
1 polymer ?
#
loop_
_entity_poly.entity_id
_entity_poly.type
_entity_poly.pdbx_seq_one_letter_code
_entity_poly.pdbx_strand_id
1 'polypeptide(L)'
;MRKSKQFLNLPVISLEEGTQIGLIKGLIVNPASKKVIALAVDQKGWFNDQKFIPYGKIHSVGDDAVTVNHSAIVQKGNSLSEIIGLVKEKNNINGVRIITENGTMLGQVDDYYVNLASGDIVGMEFGGGYLSGVYSGSAFLDIDHVLTIGKEMIVCTDEAMEKAVKLDGGLHDRLQDVKESTGKLLEATVQKSKSIGSNLGSNVTRSISRLKRNKDDHAPQDDANKEEPPKE
;
A
#
# COMPACT_ATOMS: atom_id res chain seq x y z
N MET A 1 9.47 9.24 10.57
CA MET A 1 8.77 7.94 10.54
C MET A 1 9.03 7.24 9.22
N ARG A 2 8.83 5.93 9.13
CA ARG A 2 9.00 5.13 7.89
C ARG A 2 7.89 4.07 7.78
N LYS A 3 7.42 3.77 6.56
CA LYS A 3 6.41 2.69 6.34
C LYS A 3 7.01 1.32 6.61
N SER A 4 6.22 0.38 7.13
CA SER A 4 6.70 -0.97 7.48
C SER A 4 7.34 -1.70 6.30
N LYS A 5 6.75 -1.57 5.09
CA LYS A 5 7.28 -2.19 3.86
C LYS A 5 8.65 -1.66 3.46
N GLN A 6 8.99 -0.41 3.82
CA GLN A 6 10.29 0.22 3.51
C GLN A 6 11.43 -0.28 4.40
N PHE A 7 11.17 -1.06 5.45
CA PHE A 7 12.22 -1.78 6.18
C PHE A 7 12.63 -3.07 5.47
N LEU A 8 11.76 -3.64 4.64
CA LEU A 8 11.97 -4.97 4.06
C LEU A 8 13.11 -4.95 3.03
N ASN A 9 13.95 -5.98 3.10
CA ASN A 9 15.17 -6.14 2.31
C ASN A 9 16.23 -5.04 2.48
N LEU A 10 16.12 -4.15 3.48
CA LEU A 10 17.27 -3.33 3.86
C LEU A 10 18.38 -4.23 4.43
N PRO A 11 19.65 -3.98 4.07
CA PRO A 11 20.78 -4.65 4.66
C PRO A 11 20.94 -4.25 6.12
N VAL A 12 21.29 -5.25 6.95
CA VAL A 12 21.76 -5.00 8.31
C VAL A 12 23.28 -4.98 8.30
N ILE A 13 23.87 -3.87 8.70
CA ILE A 13 25.33 -3.64 8.71
C ILE A 13 25.83 -3.57 10.15
N SER A 14 26.94 -4.25 10.44
CA SER A 14 27.72 -4.02 11.66
C SER A 14 28.63 -2.81 11.51
N LEU A 15 28.67 -1.95 12.53
CA LEU A 15 29.60 -0.84 12.61
C LEU A 15 31.02 -1.28 13.02
N GLU A 16 31.14 -2.19 13.99
CA GLU A 16 32.43 -2.69 14.49
C GLU A 16 33.11 -3.63 13.49
N GLU A 17 32.36 -4.53 12.84
CA GLU A 17 32.91 -5.50 11.89
C GLU A 17 32.84 -5.03 10.42
N GLY A 18 32.25 -3.85 10.15
CA GLY A 18 32.18 -3.26 8.79
C GLY A 18 31.51 -4.13 7.73
N THR A 19 30.67 -5.09 8.14
CA THR A 19 30.16 -6.17 7.27
C THR A 19 28.63 -6.23 7.28
N GLN A 20 28.06 -6.68 6.15
CA GLN A 20 26.64 -6.98 6.07
C GLN A 20 26.34 -8.32 6.78
N ILE A 21 25.52 -8.25 7.82
CA ILE A 21 25.09 -9.40 8.61
C ILE A 21 23.94 -10.16 7.92
N GLY A 22 23.05 -9.45 7.22
CA GLY A 22 21.86 -10.04 6.59
C GLY A 22 20.94 -9.03 5.92
N LEU A 23 19.69 -9.43 5.69
CA LEU A 23 18.60 -8.60 5.15
C LEU A 23 17.39 -8.67 6.08
N ILE A 24 16.68 -7.56 6.27
CA ILE A 24 15.41 -7.55 7.01
C ILE A 24 14.33 -8.28 6.21
N LYS A 25 13.59 -9.19 6.87
CA LYS A 25 12.44 -9.91 6.30
C LYS A 25 11.10 -9.57 6.94
N GLY A 26 11.10 -8.89 8.07
CA GLY A 26 9.86 -8.51 8.76
C GLY A 26 10.12 -7.71 10.02
N LEU A 27 9.04 -7.20 10.58
CA LEU A 27 9.01 -6.46 11.82
C LEU A 27 8.11 -7.23 12.80
N ILE A 28 8.57 -7.40 14.04
CA ILE A 28 7.80 -8.06 15.10
C ILE A 28 7.16 -6.97 15.95
N VAL A 29 5.84 -6.89 15.86
CA VAL A 29 5.03 -5.93 16.60
C VAL A 29 4.50 -6.57 17.88
N ASN A 30 4.55 -5.82 18.98
CA ASN A 30 3.78 -6.07 20.19
C ASN A 30 2.49 -5.21 20.10
N PRO A 31 1.30 -5.82 19.89
CA PRO A 31 0.05 -5.09 19.71
C PRO A 31 -0.38 -4.30 20.95
N ALA A 32 -0.05 -4.79 22.16
CA ALA A 32 -0.47 -4.18 23.42
C ALA A 32 0.30 -2.88 23.71
N SER A 33 1.59 -2.82 23.38
CA SER A 33 2.40 -1.60 23.49
C SER A 33 2.37 -0.74 22.22
N LYS A 34 1.77 -1.23 21.12
CA LYS A 34 1.77 -0.62 19.79
C LYS A 34 3.19 -0.31 19.26
N LYS A 35 4.16 -1.18 19.53
CA LYS A 35 5.57 -0.99 19.12
C LYS A 35 6.11 -2.14 18.27
N VAL A 36 7.05 -1.82 17.39
CA VAL A 36 7.98 -2.80 16.82
C VAL A 36 9.04 -3.12 17.88
N ILE A 37 9.00 -4.34 18.42
CA ILE A 37 9.95 -4.78 19.46
C ILE A 37 11.20 -5.43 18.88
N ALA A 38 11.15 -5.93 17.64
CA ALA A 38 12.30 -6.51 16.96
C ALA A 38 12.16 -6.49 15.44
N LEU A 39 13.30 -6.59 14.75
CA LEU A 39 13.38 -6.83 13.31
C LEU A 39 13.78 -8.29 13.06
N ALA A 40 13.07 -8.97 12.17
CA ALA A 40 13.43 -10.31 11.71
C ALA A 40 14.46 -10.20 10.58
N VAL A 41 15.56 -10.94 10.69
CA VAL A 41 16.72 -10.89 9.79
C VAL A 41 17.01 -12.27 9.21
N ASP A 42 17.21 -12.30 7.90
CA ASP A 42 17.65 -13.45 7.13
C ASP A 42 19.14 -13.34 6.80
N GLN A 43 19.86 -14.44 6.99
CA GLN A 43 21.30 -14.55 6.75
C GLN A 43 21.56 -15.61 5.68
N LYS A 44 22.14 -15.18 4.56
CA LYS A 44 22.46 -16.09 3.44
C LYS A 44 23.34 -17.24 3.91
N GLY A 45 22.96 -18.47 3.54
CA GLY A 45 23.73 -19.69 3.82
C GLY A 45 23.41 -20.38 5.14
N TRP A 46 22.62 -19.79 6.04
CA TRP A 46 22.23 -20.43 7.31
C TRP A 46 20.79 -20.97 7.25
N PHE A 47 20.61 -22.17 6.73
CA PHE A 47 19.31 -22.83 6.71
C PHE A 47 18.83 -23.14 8.15
N ASN A 48 17.58 -22.73 8.45
CA ASN A 48 16.68 -23.15 9.53
C ASN A 48 16.46 -22.24 10.77
N ASP A 49 17.34 -21.29 11.09
CA ASP A 49 17.12 -20.42 12.26
C ASP A 49 16.80 -18.97 11.87
N GLN A 50 15.53 -18.57 11.99
CA GLN A 50 15.15 -17.15 11.88
C GLN A 50 15.79 -16.36 13.01
N LYS A 51 16.53 -15.30 12.65
CA LYS A 51 17.23 -14.44 13.60
C LYS A 51 16.51 -13.10 13.77
N PHE A 52 16.75 -12.46 14.90
CA PHE A 52 16.05 -11.26 15.33
C PHE A 52 17.03 -10.24 15.94
N ILE A 53 16.71 -8.97 15.76
CA ILE A 53 17.40 -7.83 16.37
C ILE A 53 16.37 -7.11 17.23
N PRO A 54 16.52 -7.10 18.57
CA PRO A 54 15.67 -6.27 19.43
C PRO A 54 15.77 -4.80 19.02
N TYR A 55 14.64 -4.09 18.93
CA TYR A 55 14.61 -2.74 18.35
C TYR A 55 15.50 -1.76 19.14
N GLY A 56 15.49 -1.85 20.47
CA GLY A 56 16.39 -1.09 21.36
C GLY A 56 17.88 -1.48 21.30
N LYS A 57 18.30 -2.34 20.37
CA LYS A 57 19.70 -2.62 20.04
C LYS A 57 20.10 -2.17 18.63
N ILE A 58 19.17 -1.55 17.88
CA ILE A 58 19.46 -0.88 16.62
C ILE A 58 20.22 0.42 16.94
N HIS A 59 21.26 0.71 16.17
CA HIS A 59 21.98 1.97 16.26
C HIS A 59 21.29 3.07 15.43
N SER A 60 20.93 2.75 14.18
CA SER A 60 20.19 3.66 13.30
C SER A 60 19.43 2.92 12.20
N VAL A 61 18.40 3.57 11.66
CA VAL A 61 17.63 3.13 10.49
C VAL A 61 17.80 4.19 9.40
N GLY A 62 18.84 4.04 8.57
CA GLY A 62 19.11 4.89 7.41
C GLY A 62 18.31 4.47 6.18
N ASP A 63 18.32 5.25 5.11
CA ASP A 63 17.57 4.93 3.88
C ASP A 63 18.12 3.70 3.14
N ASP A 64 19.45 3.53 3.12
CA ASP A 64 20.10 2.40 2.45
C ASP A 64 20.36 1.18 3.35
N ALA A 65 20.33 1.34 4.69
CA ALA A 65 20.74 0.30 5.64
C ALA A 65 20.19 0.51 7.06
N VAL A 66 20.10 -0.58 7.82
CA VAL A 66 19.95 -0.57 9.28
C VAL A 66 21.29 -0.93 9.91
N THR A 67 21.76 -0.14 10.87
CA THR A 67 23.06 -0.34 11.53
C THR A 67 22.89 -0.87 12.95
N VAL A 68 23.80 -1.75 13.36
CA VAL A 68 23.98 -2.24 14.73
C VAL A 68 25.45 -2.13 15.12
N ASN A 69 25.76 -2.05 16.41
CA ASN A 69 27.14 -1.91 16.87
C ASN A 69 28.00 -3.12 16.43
N HIS A 70 27.56 -4.35 16.74
CA HIS A 70 28.27 -5.59 16.42
C HIS A 70 27.33 -6.75 16.06
N SER A 71 27.85 -7.74 15.33
CA SER A 71 27.11 -8.89 14.79
C SER A 71 26.44 -9.74 15.87
N ALA A 72 27.05 -9.87 17.05
CA ALA A 72 26.54 -10.67 18.16
C ALA A 72 25.22 -10.14 18.78
N ILE A 73 24.73 -8.96 18.39
CA ILE A 73 23.37 -8.48 18.73
C ILE A 73 22.29 -9.39 18.10
N VAL A 74 22.59 -10.02 16.95
CA VAL A 74 21.64 -10.82 16.16
C VAL A 74 21.40 -12.19 16.82
N GLN A 75 20.22 -12.36 17.40
CA GLN A 75 19.87 -13.50 18.26
C GLN A 75 18.90 -14.47 17.57
N LYS A 76 18.85 -15.73 18.02
CA LYS A 76 17.86 -16.70 17.53
C LYS A 76 16.50 -16.45 18.18
N GLY A 77 15.40 -16.69 17.47
CA GLY A 77 14.05 -16.41 18.01
C GLY A 77 13.69 -17.15 19.30
N ASN A 78 14.33 -18.29 19.58
CA ASN A 78 14.11 -19.08 20.79
C ASN A 78 14.82 -18.52 22.05
N SER A 79 15.66 -17.49 21.95
CA SER A 79 16.34 -16.89 23.11
C SER A 79 15.60 -15.67 23.70
N LEU A 80 14.48 -15.25 23.11
CA LEU A 80 13.78 -14.01 23.46
C LEU A 80 12.32 -14.30 23.81
N SER A 81 12.05 -14.54 25.09
CA SER A 81 10.75 -15.02 25.61
C SER A 81 9.53 -14.20 25.17
N GLU A 82 9.65 -12.87 25.11
CA GLU A 82 8.59 -11.97 24.64
C GLU A 82 8.29 -12.13 23.13
N ILE A 83 9.34 -12.38 22.33
CA ILE A 83 9.24 -12.51 20.87
C ILE A 83 8.60 -13.85 20.47
N ILE A 84 8.85 -14.93 21.23
CA ILE A 84 8.36 -16.28 20.91
C ILE A 84 6.82 -16.33 20.80
N GLY A 85 6.09 -15.60 21.66
CA GLY A 85 4.63 -15.50 21.56
C GLY A 85 4.20 -14.78 20.28
N LEU A 86 4.69 -13.56 20.11
CA LEU A 86 4.30 -12.66 19.01
C LEU A 86 4.65 -13.20 17.62
N VAL A 87 5.77 -13.91 17.48
CA VAL A 87 6.15 -14.61 16.23
C VAL A 87 5.20 -15.77 15.93
N LYS A 88 4.74 -16.52 16.94
CA LYS A 88 3.79 -17.64 16.74
C LYS A 88 2.39 -17.16 16.37
N GLU A 89 1.94 -16.05 16.96
CA GLU A 89 0.62 -15.48 16.67
C GLU A 89 0.49 -14.93 15.24
N LYS A 90 1.64 -14.58 14.61
CA LYS A 90 1.74 -14.00 13.26
C LYS A 90 0.94 -12.69 13.14
N ASN A 91 1.13 -11.80 14.10
CA ASN A 91 0.43 -10.51 14.19
C ASN A 91 0.93 -9.52 13.11
N ASN A 92 0.54 -9.78 11.86
CA ASN A 92 0.73 -8.86 10.75
C ASN A 92 -0.41 -7.84 10.75
N ILE A 93 -0.09 -6.56 10.91
CA ILE A 93 -1.05 -5.45 10.88
C ILE A 93 -1.55 -5.19 9.45
N ASN A 94 -0.72 -5.37 8.43
CA ASN A 94 -1.08 -5.09 7.04
C ASN A 94 -2.10 -6.14 6.57
N GLY A 95 -3.24 -5.68 6.04
CA GLY A 95 -4.37 -6.53 5.68
C GLY A 95 -5.37 -6.78 6.82
N VAL A 96 -5.21 -6.18 8.00
CA VAL A 96 -6.21 -6.27 9.08
C VAL A 96 -7.33 -5.25 8.84
N ARG A 97 -8.58 -5.65 9.10
CA ARG A 97 -9.76 -4.76 8.96
C ARG A 97 -9.83 -3.75 10.10
N ILE A 98 -10.31 -2.55 9.82
CA ILE A 98 -10.49 -1.48 10.82
C ILE A 98 -11.99 -1.25 11.06
N ILE A 99 -12.39 -1.26 12.33
CA ILE A 99 -13.77 -1.03 12.78
C ILE A 99 -13.79 0.01 13.90
N THR A 100 -14.84 0.82 13.99
CA THR A 100 -15.07 1.72 15.13
C THR A 100 -15.69 1.00 16.32
N GLU A 101 -15.75 1.65 17.48
CA GLU A 101 -16.43 1.15 18.68
C GLU A 101 -17.93 0.86 18.43
N ASN A 102 -18.62 1.71 17.66
CA ASN A 102 -20.01 1.51 17.26
C ASN A 102 -20.22 0.44 16.15
N GLY A 103 -19.16 -0.22 15.69
CA GLY A 103 -19.24 -1.30 14.71
C GLY A 103 -19.21 -0.87 13.24
N THR A 104 -18.90 0.39 12.94
CA THR A 104 -18.77 0.86 11.55
C THR A 104 -17.45 0.39 10.94
N MET A 105 -17.52 -0.33 9.82
CA MET A 105 -16.35 -0.80 9.08
C MET A 105 -15.71 0.34 8.29
N LEU A 106 -14.46 0.69 8.63
CA LEU A 106 -13.74 1.80 8.00
C LEU A 106 -12.97 1.36 6.75
N GLY A 107 -12.37 0.17 6.78
CA GLY A 107 -11.53 -0.32 5.69
C GLY A 107 -10.56 -1.41 6.15
N GLN A 108 -9.39 -1.45 5.49
CA GLN A 108 -8.32 -2.41 5.75
C GLN A 108 -6.97 -1.69 5.74
N VAL A 109 -6.05 -2.07 6.64
CA VAL A 109 -4.71 -1.47 6.70
C VAL A 109 -3.90 -1.83 5.45
N ASP A 110 -3.43 -0.82 4.74
CA ASP A 110 -2.48 -0.96 3.64
C ASP A 110 -1.03 -1.04 4.18
N ASP A 111 -0.65 -0.15 5.09
CA ASP A 111 0.67 -0.10 5.72
C ASP A 111 0.62 0.59 7.09
N TYR A 112 1.67 0.47 7.91
CA TYR A 112 1.81 1.24 9.15
C TYR A 112 3.15 1.97 9.22
N TYR A 113 3.19 3.06 9.98
CA TYR A 113 4.34 3.93 10.10
C TYR A 113 5.03 3.72 11.43
N VAL A 114 6.36 3.62 11.40
CA VAL A 114 7.21 3.39 12.58
C VAL A 114 8.05 4.63 12.88
N ASN A 115 8.11 5.03 14.14
CA ASN A 115 9.08 5.99 14.65
C ASN A 115 10.47 5.33 14.71
N LEU A 116 11.43 5.88 13.96
CA LEU A 116 12.76 5.29 13.80
C LEU A 116 13.60 5.29 15.08
N ALA A 117 13.30 6.17 16.04
CA ALA A 117 14.06 6.30 17.28
C ALA A 117 13.53 5.38 18.39
N SER A 118 12.22 5.19 18.48
CA SER A 118 11.56 4.47 19.58
C SER A 118 10.95 3.12 19.20
N GLY A 119 10.75 2.86 17.90
CA GLY A 119 10.02 1.69 17.42
C GLY A 119 8.50 1.81 17.54
N ASP A 120 7.97 2.93 18.04
CA ASP A 120 6.53 3.16 18.17
C ASP A 120 5.84 3.14 16.80
N ILE A 121 4.67 2.50 16.72
CA ILE A 121 3.78 2.71 15.59
C ILE A 121 3.14 4.08 15.79
N VAL A 122 3.26 4.98 14.82
CA VAL A 122 2.70 6.35 14.90
C VAL A 122 1.35 6.49 14.20
N GLY A 123 0.95 5.49 13.43
CA GLY A 123 -0.32 5.45 12.72
C GLY A 123 -0.30 4.44 11.58
N MET A 124 -1.42 4.34 10.88
CA MET A 124 -1.64 3.39 9.79
C MET A 124 -2.29 4.05 8.59
N GLU A 125 -1.82 3.68 7.41
CA GLU A 125 -2.49 3.94 6.15
C GLU A 125 -3.52 2.84 5.91
N PHE A 126 -4.75 3.22 5.60
CA PHE A 126 -5.84 2.29 5.33
C PHE A 126 -6.65 2.70 4.11
N GLY A 127 -7.25 1.70 3.46
CA GLY A 127 -8.02 1.85 2.24
C GLY A 127 -9.11 0.78 2.13
N GLY A 128 -9.99 0.95 1.13
CA GLY A 128 -11.19 0.11 0.97
C GLY A 128 -12.23 0.34 2.08
N GLY A 129 -13.36 -0.35 1.99
CA GLY A 129 -14.52 -0.15 2.89
C GLY A 129 -15.67 0.61 2.21
N TYR A 130 -16.75 0.86 2.96
CA TYR A 130 -17.91 1.65 2.50
C TYR A 130 -17.61 3.15 2.51
N LEU A 131 -16.52 3.56 1.86
CA LEU A 131 -16.28 4.96 1.45
C LEU A 131 -17.18 5.32 0.24
N SER A 132 -18.45 4.90 0.31
CA SER A 132 -19.37 4.71 -0.82
C SER A 132 -20.05 6.02 -1.23
N GLY A 133 -19.25 7.04 -1.55
CA GLY A 133 -19.75 8.32 -2.02
C GLY A 133 -18.73 9.17 -2.76
N VAL A 134 -17.58 9.48 -2.14
CA VAL A 134 -16.68 10.57 -2.61
C VAL A 134 -15.18 10.25 -2.50
N TYR A 135 -14.76 9.19 -1.78
CA TYR A 135 -13.34 8.96 -1.48
C TYR A 135 -12.80 7.66 -2.08
N SER A 136 -12.33 7.76 -3.32
CA SER A 136 -11.34 6.83 -3.87
C SER A 136 -9.94 7.26 -3.42
N GLY A 137 -9.38 6.57 -2.42
CA GLY A 137 -8.03 6.87 -1.92
C GLY A 137 -7.67 6.07 -0.67
N SER A 138 -6.48 6.33 -0.12
CA SER A 138 -6.09 5.88 1.21
C SER A 138 -6.19 7.04 2.22
N ALA A 139 -6.27 6.71 3.50
CA ALA A 139 -6.27 7.67 4.60
C ALA A 139 -5.30 7.24 5.70
N PHE A 140 -4.76 8.22 6.41
CA PHE A 140 -3.90 8.04 7.57
C PHE A 140 -4.74 8.14 8.85
N LEU A 141 -4.74 7.05 9.63
CA LEU A 141 -5.28 6.99 10.99
C LEU A 141 -4.14 7.12 11.99
N ASP A 142 -4.19 8.14 12.84
CA ASP A 142 -3.23 8.31 13.94
C ASP A 142 -3.38 7.19 14.99
N ILE A 143 -2.27 6.79 15.61
CA ILE A 143 -2.24 5.72 16.60
C ILE A 143 -3.02 6.04 17.88
N ASP A 144 -3.25 7.33 18.18
CA ASP A 144 -4.04 7.79 19.32
C ASP A 144 -5.53 7.41 19.18
N HIS A 145 -6.03 7.30 17.95
CA HIS A 145 -7.40 6.84 17.67
C HIS A 145 -7.55 5.31 17.65
N VAL A 146 -6.45 4.56 17.72
CA VAL A 146 -6.46 3.09 17.73
C VAL A 146 -6.57 2.58 19.16
N LEU A 147 -7.63 1.83 19.47
CA LEU A 147 -7.89 1.29 20.81
C LEU A 147 -7.29 -0.11 20.98
N THR A 148 -7.51 -0.99 20.01
CA THR A 148 -7.05 -2.38 20.03
C THR A 148 -6.46 -2.78 18.70
N ILE A 149 -5.26 -3.37 18.70
CA ILE A 149 -4.71 -4.07 17.54
C ILE A 149 -4.93 -5.58 17.76
N GLY A 150 -5.99 -6.12 17.18
CA GLY A 150 -6.31 -7.54 17.22
C GLY A 150 -5.74 -8.30 16.00
N LYS A 151 -5.83 -9.63 16.05
CA LYS A 151 -5.36 -10.51 14.97
C LYS A 151 -6.19 -10.41 13.68
N GLU A 152 -7.50 -10.20 13.83
CA GLU A 152 -8.45 -10.16 12.69
C GLU A 152 -9.03 -8.77 12.42
N MET A 153 -9.11 -7.93 13.46
CA MET A 153 -9.62 -6.57 13.40
C MET A 153 -8.82 -5.63 14.31
N ILE A 154 -8.70 -4.38 13.88
CA ILE A 154 -8.24 -3.23 14.65
C ILE A 154 -9.49 -2.44 15.06
N VAL A 155 -9.63 -2.14 16.33
CA VAL A 155 -10.72 -1.31 16.88
C VAL A 155 -10.18 0.10 17.09
N CYS A 156 -10.93 1.10 16.64
CA CYS A 156 -10.60 2.52 16.75
C CYS A 156 -11.79 3.32 17.32
N THR A 157 -11.53 4.54 17.79
CA THR A 157 -12.55 5.44 18.31
C THR A 157 -13.58 5.80 17.24
N ASP A 158 -14.84 6.06 17.63
CA ASP A 158 -15.88 6.50 16.68
C ASP A 158 -15.51 7.76 15.86
N GLU A 159 -14.71 8.67 16.42
CA GLU A 159 -14.21 9.88 15.73
C GLU A 159 -13.10 9.60 14.70
N ALA A 160 -12.59 8.36 14.60
CA ALA A 160 -11.41 8.01 13.80
C ALA A 160 -11.51 8.45 12.33
N MET A 161 -12.69 8.33 11.70
CA MET A 161 -12.89 8.76 10.31
C MET A 161 -12.91 10.28 10.11
N GLU A 162 -13.34 11.04 11.13
CA GLU A 162 -13.35 12.50 11.06
C GLU A 162 -11.93 13.06 11.20
N LYS A 163 -11.12 12.45 12.07
CA LYS A 163 -9.72 12.85 12.30
C LYS A 163 -8.73 12.24 11.30
N ALA A 164 -9.14 11.23 10.53
CA ALA A 164 -8.29 10.60 9.52
C ALA A 164 -7.88 11.59 8.42
N VAL A 165 -6.57 11.70 8.18
CA VAL A 165 -6.01 12.60 7.16
C VAL A 165 -5.97 11.86 5.83
N LYS A 166 -6.64 12.38 4.80
CA LYS A 166 -6.61 11.76 3.47
C LYS A 166 -5.21 11.82 2.87
N LEU A 167 -4.82 10.73 2.24
CA LEU A 167 -3.62 10.62 1.43
C LEU A 167 -4.08 10.63 -0.02
N ASP A 168 -4.31 11.83 -0.56
CA ASP A 168 -5.01 12.04 -1.84
C ASP A 168 -4.46 11.15 -2.97
N GLY A 169 -5.37 10.45 -3.64
CA GLY A 169 -5.08 9.46 -4.68
C GLY A 169 -4.37 10.08 -5.88
N GLY A 170 -3.04 9.98 -5.88
CA GLY A 170 -2.20 10.55 -6.93
C GLY A 170 -2.67 10.20 -8.35
N LEU A 171 -2.66 11.23 -9.21
CA LEU A 171 -2.90 11.19 -10.65
C LEU A 171 -4.36 10.95 -11.12
N HIS A 172 -5.16 10.09 -10.48
CA HIS A 172 -6.49 9.74 -11.03
C HIS A 172 -7.51 10.89 -10.98
N ASP A 173 -7.59 11.62 -9.86
CA ASP A 173 -8.52 12.76 -9.73
C ASP A 173 -8.15 13.90 -10.68
N ARG A 174 -6.85 14.20 -10.78
CA ARG A 174 -6.32 15.22 -11.72
C ARG A 174 -6.59 14.85 -13.18
N LEU A 175 -6.66 13.56 -13.53
CA LEU A 175 -7.02 13.14 -14.88
C LEU A 175 -8.51 13.34 -15.19
N GLN A 176 -9.41 13.34 -14.20
CA GLN A 176 -10.81 13.69 -14.40
C GLN A 176 -10.98 15.21 -14.64
N ASP A 177 -10.39 16.05 -13.79
CA ASP A 177 -10.37 17.52 -13.95
C ASP A 177 -9.80 17.93 -15.32
N VAL A 178 -8.70 17.29 -15.74
CA VAL A 178 -8.10 17.50 -17.05
C VAL A 178 -9.04 17.02 -18.15
N LYS A 179 -9.72 15.88 -18.03
CA LYS A 179 -10.65 15.39 -19.06
C LYS A 179 -11.83 16.37 -19.28
N GLU A 180 -12.41 16.89 -18.20
CA GLU A 180 -13.52 17.86 -18.30
C GLU A 180 -13.08 19.22 -18.87
N SER A 181 -11.96 19.74 -18.39
CA SER A 181 -11.40 21.02 -18.86
C SER A 181 -10.88 20.93 -20.31
N THR A 182 -10.28 19.80 -20.66
CA THR A 182 -9.65 19.58 -21.98
C THR A 182 -10.66 19.24 -23.07
N GLY A 183 -11.85 18.72 -22.73
CA GLY A 183 -12.92 18.51 -23.72
C GLY A 183 -13.29 19.80 -24.48
N LYS A 184 -13.59 20.87 -23.73
CA LYS A 184 -13.95 22.18 -24.30
C LYS A 184 -12.76 22.87 -25.00
N LEU A 185 -11.54 22.70 -24.47
CA LEU A 185 -10.33 23.29 -25.06
C LEU A 185 -9.87 22.55 -26.33
N LEU A 186 -10.06 21.23 -26.41
CA LEU A 186 -9.83 20.46 -27.65
C LEU A 186 -10.84 20.86 -28.73
N GLU A 187 -12.12 20.97 -28.40
CA GLU A 187 -13.12 21.44 -29.37
C GLU A 187 -12.81 22.84 -29.89
N ALA A 188 -12.50 23.79 -29.01
CA ALA A 188 -12.10 25.14 -29.40
C ALA A 188 -10.82 25.14 -30.26
N THR A 189 -9.83 24.29 -29.95
CA THR A 189 -8.56 24.20 -30.70
C THR A 189 -8.73 23.50 -32.06
N VAL A 190 -9.56 22.46 -32.15
CA VAL A 190 -9.93 21.78 -33.40
C VAL A 190 -10.73 22.71 -34.33
N GLN A 191 -11.57 23.59 -33.79
CA GLN A 191 -12.25 24.60 -34.61
C GLN A 191 -11.29 25.72 -35.03
N LYS A 192 -10.43 26.22 -34.13
CA LYS A 192 -9.48 27.32 -34.43
C LYS A 192 -8.33 26.91 -35.36
N SER A 193 -7.99 25.62 -35.42
CA SER A 193 -7.03 25.07 -36.40
C SER A 193 -7.62 24.89 -37.81
N LYS A 194 -8.95 24.94 -38.01
CA LYS A 194 -9.54 24.93 -39.36
C LYS A 194 -9.35 26.25 -40.12
N SER A 195 -9.10 27.37 -39.44
CA SER A 195 -8.91 28.69 -40.05
C SER A 195 -7.46 29.16 -40.10
N ILE A 196 -6.53 28.43 -39.46
CA ILE A 196 -5.11 28.81 -39.37
C ILE A 196 -4.24 27.63 -39.85
N GLY A 197 -3.75 27.72 -41.09
CA GLY A 197 -2.61 26.91 -41.55
C GLY A 197 -2.85 26.04 -42.77
N SER A 198 -2.90 26.64 -43.96
CA SER A 198 -2.88 25.94 -45.27
C SER A 198 -1.53 25.28 -45.62
N ASN A 199 -0.62 25.06 -44.65
CA ASN A 199 0.73 24.53 -44.92
C ASN A 199 1.38 23.70 -43.79
N LEU A 200 0.67 23.35 -42.69
CA LEU A 200 1.28 22.57 -41.61
C LEU A 200 0.28 21.60 -40.95
N GLY A 201 0.23 20.33 -41.39
CA GLY A 201 -0.64 19.34 -40.73
C GLY A 201 -1.07 18.07 -41.48
N SER A 202 -0.45 17.68 -42.59
CA SER A 202 -0.93 16.53 -43.40
C SER A 202 -0.76 15.14 -42.78
N ASN A 203 -0.17 15.02 -41.58
CA ASN A 203 0.21 13.73 -40.98
C ASN A 203 -0.43 13.39 -39.61
N VAL A 204 -1.13 14.31 -38.93
CA VAL A 204 -1.76 14.00 -37.62
C VAL A 204 -3.15 13.38 -37.79
N THR A 205 -3.98 13.93 -38.68
CA THR A 205 -5.37 13.48 -38.94
C THR A 205 -5.46 12.03 -39.45
N ARG A 206 -4.39 11.53 -40.09
CA ARG A 206 -4.31 10.17 -40.67
C ARG A 206 -3.99 9.08 -39.63
N SER A 207 -3.57 9.46 -38.42
CA SER A 207 -3.22 8.52 -37.33
C SER A 207 -4.42 8.26 -36.42
N ILE A 208 -5.19 9.30 -36.09
CA ILE A 208 -6.38 9.19 -35.21
C ILE A 208 -7.51 8.40 -35.89
N SER A 209 -7.66 8.55 -37.21
CA SER A 209 -8.68 7.85 -38.01
C SER A 209 -8.42 6.35 -38.18
N ARG A 210 -7.20 5.85 -37.96
CA ARG A 210 -6.92 4.40 -37.89
C ARG A 210 -7.31 3.77 -36.56
N LEU A 211 -7.21 4.52 -35.45
CA LEU A 211 -7.53 4.01 -34.12
C LEU A 211 -9.04 3.87 -33.87
N LYS A 212 -9.89 4.66 -34.56
CA LYS A 212 -11.35 4.47 -34.51
C LYS A 212 -11.86 3.29 -35.33
N ARG A 213 -11.16 2.86 -36.40
CA ARG A 213 -11.67 1.82 -37.30
C ARG A 213 -11.58 0.39 -36.75
N ASN A 214 -10.74 0.15 -35.74
CA ASN A 214 -10.58 -1.17 -35.12
C ASN A 214 -11.60 -1.50 -34.02
N LYS A 215 -12.70 -0.73 -33.86
CA LYS A 215 -13.67 -0.95 -32.77
C LYS A 215 -15.12 -1.18 -33.21
N ASP A 216 -15.44 -1.00 -34.49
CA ASP A 216 -16.82 -1.11 -34.99
C ASP A 216 -17.07 -2.39 -35.85
N ASP A 217 -16.01 -3.14 -36.21
CA ASP A 217 -16.14 -4.44 -36.88
C ASP A 217 -16.13 -5.59 -35.86
N HIS A 218 -17.29 -5.88 -35.25
CA HIS A 218 -17.69 -7.21 -34.70
C HIS A 218 -19.19 -7.18 -34.32
N ALA A 219 -20.06 -7.17 -35.34
CA ALA A 219 -21.49 -7.46 -35.19
C ALA A 219 -21.81 -8.79 -35.89
N PRO A 220 -22.45 -9.77 -35.23
CA PRO A 220 -22.98 -10.95 -35.90
C PRO A 220 -24.36 -10.66 -36.52
N GLN A 221 -24.48 -10.99 -37.79
CA GLN A 221 -25.70 -11.13 -38.60
C GLN A 221 -25.55 -12.46 -39.37
N ASP A 222 -26.56 -13.26 -39.70
CA ASP A 222 -27.98 -13.33 -39.32
C ASP A 222 -28.22 -14.81 -38.83
N ASP A 223 -29.40 -15.35 -38.49
CA ASP A 223 -30.61 -15.48 -39.31
C ASP A 223 -31.79 -15.98 -38.47
N ALA A 224 -33.01 -15.70 -38.95
CA ALA A 224 -34.24 -16.16 -38.32
C ALA A 224 -34.87 -17.32 -39.09
N ASN A 225 -35.33 -18.36 -38.38
CA ASN A 225 -36.63 -18.94 -38.74
C ASN A 225 -37.36 -19.54 -37.53
N LYS A 226 -38.69 -19.60 -37.62
CA LYS A 226 -39.62 -20.14 -36.61
C LYS A 226 -39.96 -21.59 -36.94
N GLU A 227 -40.24 -22.42 -35.93
CA GLU A 227 -41.55 -23.08 -35.71
C GLU A 227 -41.46 -24.12 -34.55
N GLU A 228 -42.53 -24.17 -33.74
CA GLU A 228 -42.79 -25.11 -32.63
C GLU A 228 -44.02 -25.98 -32.99
N PRO A 229 -44.30 -27.11 -32.28
CA PRO A 229 -43.39 -28.06 -31.64
C PRO A 229 -43.65 -29.49 -32.25
N PRO A 230 -44.44 -30.46 -31.72
CA PRO A 230 -44.89 -30.83 -30.37
C PRO A 230 -44.33 -32.18 -29.83
N LYS A 231 -44.28 -32.27 -28.50
CA LYS A 231 -44.45 -33.43 -27.59
C LYS A 231 -44.44 -34.87 -28.14
N GLU A 232 -43.59 -35.72 -27.56
CA GLU A 232 -44.00 -36.74 -26.57
C GLU A 232 -42.88 -36.99 -25.54
#